data_AF-A0AAW7DJV1-F1
#
_entry.id   AF-A0AAW7DJV1-F1
#
_cell.length_a   1.000
_cell.length_b   1.000
_cell.length_c   1.000
_cell.angle_alpha   90.00
_cell.angle_beta   90.00
_cell.angle_gamma   90.00
#
_symmetry.space_group_name_H-M   'P 1'
#
loop_
_entity.id
_entity.type
_entity.pdbx_description
1 polymer ?
#
loop_
_entity_poly.entity_id
_entity_poly.type
_entity_poly.pdbx_seq_one_letter_code
_entity_poly.pdbx_strand_id
1 'polypeptide(L)'
;MASVKLKKYEQIINEIPEVRDFTSVYFYVNRYNIDQKYIQYLDELSTLKDEIISSWLNITTRTYRNYKTKDVSLKDNTKEHIVLLISLYKHGLEVFNTKDDFEKWLTMPNVLLDKKSPADFLDTVSGLKFIDNRLTAIEYGENV
;
A
#
# COMPACT_ATOMS: atom_id res chain seq x y z
N MET A 1 15.26 -7.77 17.96
CA MET A 1 13.89 -7.24 17.76
C MET A 1 13.52 -7.07 16.28
N ALA A 2 14.38 -6.49 15.41
CA ALA A 2 14.10 -6.37 13.97
C ALA A 2 13.91 -7.72 13.23
N SER A 3 14.74 -8.74 13.54
CA SER A 3 14.65 -10.08 12.94
C SER A 3 13.32 -10.82 13.24
N VAL A 4 12.70 -10.57 14.40
CA VAL A 4 11.42 -11.21 14.79
C VAL A 4 10.24 -10.58 14.06
N LYS A 5 10.29 -9.26 13.81
CA LYS A 5 9.27 -8.55 13.01
C LYS A 5 9.24 -9.03 11.56
N LEU A 6 10.41 -9.24 10.95
CA LEU A 6 10.51 -9.77 9.58
C LEU A 6 9.90 -11.17 9.46
N LYS A 7 10.11 -12.06 10.44
CA LYS A 7 9.49 -13.39 10.45
C LYS A 7 7.96 -13.36 10.50
N LYS A 8 7.36 -12.37 11.18
CA LYS A 8 5.89 -12.26 11.30
C LYS A 8 5.22 -12.03 9.93
N TYR A 9 5.89 -11.29 9.04
CA TYR A 9 5.36 -10.89 7.74
C TYR A 9 6.10 -11.53 6.57
N GLU A 10 6.91 -12.56 6.83
CA GLU A 10 7.82 -13.18 5.86
C GLU A 10 7.08 -13.63 4.59
N GLN A 11 5.92 -14.27 4.73
CA GLN A 11 5.07 -14.66 3.60
C GLN A 11 4.60 -13.45 2.77
N ILE A 12 4.20 -12.36 3.42
CA ILE A 12 3.76 -11.14 2.72
C ILE A 12 4.96 -10.51 2.00
N ILE A 13 6.10 -10.35 2.68
CA ILE A 13 7.31 -9.74 2.13
C ILE A 13 7.79 -10.48 0.86
N ASN A 14 7.79 -11.81 0.92
CA ASN A 14 8.37 -12.65 -0.12
C ASN A 14 7.43 -12.89 -1.31
N GLU A 15 6.12 -12.90 -1.09
CA GLU A 15 5.17 -13.37 -2.11
C GLU A 15 4.22 -12.29 -2.62
N ILE A 16 4.23 -11.09 -2.05
CA ILE A 16 3.32 -10.04 -2.50
C ILE A 16 3.65 -9.61 -3.94
N PRO A 17 2.65 -9.61 -4.86
CA PRO A 17 2.88 -9.29 -6.26
C PRO A 17 3.10 -7.80 -6.48
N GLU A 18 3.68 -7.44 -7.63
CA GLU A 18 3.78 -6.04 -8.07
C GLU A 18 2.40 -5.47 -8.41
N VAL A 19 2.21 -4.16 -8.19
CA VAL A 19 0.92 -3.48 -8.47
C VAL A 19 0.50 -3.62 -9.93
N ARG A 20 1.46 -3.60 -10.86
CA ARG A 20 1.20 -3.71 -12.31
C ARG A 20 0.71 -5.09 -12.78
N ASP A 21 0.94 -6.16 -12.00
CA ASP A 21 0.55 -7.53 -12.34
C ASP A 21 -0.77 -7.94 -11.66
N PHE A 22 -1.88 -7.47 -12.24
CA PHE A 22 -3.23 -7.78 -11.74
C PHE A 22 -3.57 -9.27 -11.76
N THR A 23 -2.96 -10.04 -12.66
CA THR A 23 -3.17 -11.49 -12.71
C THR A 23 -2.59 -12.13 -11.45
N SER A 24 -1.35 -11.80 -11.11
CA SER A 24 -0.73 -12.28 -9.87
C SER A 24 -1.43 -11.75 -8.63
N VAL A 25 -1.89 -10.48 -8.62
CA VAL A 25 -2.72 -9.93 -7.52
C VAL A 25 -3.99 -10.74 -7.31
N TYR A 26 -4.72 -11.02 -8.39
CA TYR A 26 -5.94 -11.82 -8.33
C TYR A 26 -5.67 -13.21 -7.74
N PHE A 27 -4.66 -13.93 -8.25
CA PHE A 27 -4.31 -15.25 -7.72
C PHE A 27 -3.82 -15.20 -6.28
N TYR A 28 -3.07 -14.17 -5.90
CA TYR A 28 -2.59 -13.96 -4.54
C TYR A 28 -3.74 -13.81 -3.55
N VAL A 29 -4.71 -12.93 -3.84
CA VAL A 29 -5.88 -12.67 -2.99
C VAL A 29 -6.77 -13.91 -2.86
N ASN A 30 -6.87 -14.74 -3.90
CA ASN A 30 -7.66 -15.98 -3.87
C ASN A 30 -6.92 -17.14 -3.18
N ARG A 31 -5.59 -17.14 -3.19
CA ARG A 31 -4.76 -18.18 -2.60
C ARG A 31 -4.53 -17.97 -1.10
N TYR A 32 -4.36 -16.72 -0.67
CA TYR A 32 -4.02 -16.36 0.70
C TYR A 32 -5.20 -15.79 1.47
N ASN A 33 -5.28 -16.13 2.76
CA ASN A 33 -6.23 -15.49 3.66
C ASN A 33 -5.74 -14.08 4.01
N ILE A 34 -6.30 -13.07 3.36
CA ILE A 34 -5.99 -11.67 3.65
C ILE A 34 -6.74 -11.26 4.93
N ASP A 35 -6.01 -11.22 6.04
CA ASP A 35 -6.54 -11.01 7.40
C ASP A 35 -5.94 -9.75 8.07
N GLN A 36 -6.19 -9.61 9.37
CA GLN A 36 -5.67 -8.54 10.24
C GLN A 36 -4.14 -8.32 10.10
N LYS A 37 -3.35 -9.35 9.80
CA LYS A 37 -1.89 -9.23 9.68
C LYS A 37 -1.48 -8.31 8.53
N TYR A 38 -2.25 -8.25 7.45
CA TYR A 38 -1.96 -7.38 6.31
C TYR A 38 -2.12 -5.91 6.69
N ILE A 39 -3.14 -5.58 7.46
CA ILE A 39 -3.34 -4.21 7.96
C ILE A 39 -2.26 -3.83 8.95
N GLN A 40 -1.93 -4.73 9.88
CA GLN A 40 -0.83 -4.49 10.80
C GLN A 40 0.50 -4.30 10.08
N TYR A 41 0.72 -5.04 8.99
CA TYR A 41 1.91 -4.86 8.18
C TYR A 41 1.91 -3.51 7.44
N LEU A 42 0.77 -3.11 6.84
CA LEU A 42 0.61 -1.80 6.22
C LEU A 42 0.87 -0.66 7.22
N ASP A 43 0.37 -0.79 8.45
CA ASP A 43 0.65 0.15 9.54
C ASP A 43 2.12 0.19 9.95
N GLU A 44 2.85 -0.93 9.86
CA GLU A 44 4.29 -0.94 10.13
C GLU A 44 5.09 -0.32 8.97
N LEU A 45 4.60 -0.47 7.74
CA LEU A 45 5.16 0.13 6.53
C LEU A 45 4.95 1.64 6.47
N SER A 46 3.86 2.18 7.01
CA SER A 46 3.53 3.61 6.97
C SER A 46 3.73 4.33 8.32
N THR A 47 4.03 5.63 8.34
CA THR A 47 3.95 6.47 9.56
C THR A 47 2.66 7.29 9.60
N LEU A 48 1.81 7.16 8.59
CA LEU A 48 0.59 7.94 8.44
C LEU A 48 -0.48 7.51 9.43
N LYS A 49 -1.37 8.46 9.73
CA LYS A 49 -2.45 8.23 10.69
C LYS A 49 -3.51 7.31 10.11
N ASP A 50 -4.17 6.54 10.98
CA ASP A 50 -5.30 5.66 10.62
C ASP A 50 -6.34 6.38 9.74
N GLU A 51 -6.61 7.67 9.99
CA GLU A 51 -7.58 8.46 9.23
C GLU A 51 -7.20 8.54 7.73
N ILE A 52 -5.90 8.72 7.42
CA ILE A 52 -5.38 8.82 6.05
C ILE A 52 -5.47 7.46 5.36
N ILE A 53 -4.97 6.40 6.01
CA ILE A 53 -4.98 5.06 5.40
C ILE A 53 -6.42 4.57 5.21
N SER A 54 -7.31 4.89 6.16
CA SER A 54 -8.74 4.53 6.06
C SER A 54 -9.44 5.21 4.89
N SER A 55 -9.06 6.46 4.54
CA SER A 55 -9.65 7.15 3.39
C SER A 55 -9.22 6.51 2.07
N TRP A 56 -7.96 6.09 1.93
CA TRP A 56 -7.50 5.34 0.76
C TRP A 56 -8.25 4.02 0.58
N LEU A 57 -8.61 3.35 1.68
CA LEU A 57 -9.35 2.10 1.64
C LEU A 57 -10.88 2.28 1.48
N ASN A 58 -11.37 3.52 1.36
CA ASN A 58 -12.80 3.85 1.33
C ASN A 58 -13.60 3.25 2.50
N ILE A 59 -13.01 3.24 3.69
CA ILE A 59 -13.67 2.76 4.92
C ILE A 59 -13.57 3.80 6.02
N THR A 60 -14.45 3.68 7.02
CA THR A 60 -14.35 4.54 8.20
C THR A 60 -13.09 4.19 9.00
N THR A 61 -12.51 5.18 9.68
CA THR A 61 -11.40 4.97 10.62
C THR A 61 -11.75 3.96 11.71
N ARG A 62 -13.03 3.89 12.13
CA ARG A 62 -13.52 2.87 13.06
C ARG A 62 -13.42 1.46 12.46
N THR A 63 -13.80 1.30 11.20
CA THR A 63 -13.69 0.02 10.48
C THR A 63 -12.22 -0.40 10.35
N TYR A 64 -11.34 0.54 9.98
CA TYR A 64 -9.89 0.30 9.90
C TYR A 64 -9.32 -0.19 11.24
N ARG A 65 -9.62 0.51 12.33
CA ARG A 65 -9.20 0.12 13.69
C ARG A 65 -9.77 -1.24 14.12
N ASN A 66 -11.01 -1.57 13.75
CA ASN A 66 -11.57 -2.89 14.00
C ASN A 66 -10.78 -3.96 13.25
N TYR A 67 -10.48 -3.77 11.97
CA TYR A 67 -9.69 -4.72 11.18
C TYR A 67 -8.26 -4.89 11.72
N LYS A 68 -7.68 -3.85 12.34
CA LYS A 68 -6.36 -3.89 12.98
C LYS A 68 -6.32 -4.70 14.28
N THR A 69 -7.44 -4.80 15.00
CA THR A 69 -7.49 -5.28 16.39
C THR A 69 -8.34 -6.53 16.60
N LYS A 70 -9.27 -6.81 15.69
CA LYS A 70 -10.22 -7.92 15.80
C LYS A 70 -10.02 -8.90 14.66
N ASP A 71 -10.23 -10.17 14.97
CA ASP A 71 -10.33 -11.23 13.98
C ASP A 71 -11.69 -11.17 13.30
N VAL A 72 -11.81 -10.29 12.31
CA VAL A 72 -13.03 -10.08 11.51
C VAL A 72 -12.70 -10.23 10.03
N SER A 73 -13.64 -10.80 9.28
CA SER A 73 -13.48 -10.94 7.83
C SER A 73 -13.46 -9.58 7.14
N LEU A 74 -12.43 -9.35 6.33
CA LEU A 74 -12.35 -8.19 5.44
C LEU A 74 -13.22 -8.40 4.20
N LYS A 75 -13.77 -7.32 3.65
CA LYS A 75 -14.47 -7.36 2.37
C LYS A 75 -13.46 -7.62 1.24
N ASP A 76 -13.86 -8.35 0.20
CA ASP A 76 -12.94 -8.76 -0.86
C ASP A 76 -12.31 -7.58 -1.61
N ASN A 77 -13.09 -6.53 -1.89
CA ASN A 77 -12.55 -5.30 -2.47
C ASN A 77 -11.52 -4.63 -1.56
N THR A 78 -11.74 -4.62 -0.24
CA THR A 78 -10.78 -4.09 0.73
C THR A 78 -9.52 -4.96 0.82
N LYS A 79 -9.63 -6.29 0.71
CA LYS A 79 -8.48 -7.19 0.68
C LYS A 79 -7.55 -6.89 -0.50
N GLU A 80 -8.11 -6.79 -1.70
CA GLU A 80 -7.35 -6.47 -2.91
C GLU A 80 -6.67 -5.09 -2.79
N HIS A 81 -7.40 -4.09 -2.29
CA HIS A 81 -6.88 -2.75 -2.10
C HIS A 81 -5.71 -2.72 -1.08
N ILE A 82 -5.82 -3.46 0.02
CA ILE A 82 -4.73 -3.58 1.00
C ILE A 82 -3.50 -4.23 0.37
N VAL A 83 -3.66 -5.31 -0.40
CA VAL A 83 -2.55 -5.96 -1.09
C VAL A 83 -1.85 -4.97 -2.01
N LEU A 84 -2.60 -4.23 -2.84
CA LEU A 84 -2.02 -3.24 -3.75
C LEU A 84 -1.33 -2.08 -3.02
N LEU A 85 -1.86 -1.62 -1.88
CA LEU A 85 -1.20 -0.59 -1.06
C LEU A 85 0.13 -1.08 -0.50
N ILE A 86 0.19 -2.31 0.02
CA ILE A 86 1.44 -2.89 0.51
C ILE A 86 2.44 -3.04 -0.63
N SER A 87 1.99 -3.49 -1.81
CA SER A 87 2.83 -3.57 -3.02
C SER A 87 3.37 -2.20 -3.44
N LEU A 88 2.55 -1.15 -3.41
CA LEU A 88 2.98 0.21 -3.71
C LEU A 88 4.03 0.70 -2.71
N TYR A 89 3.84 0.45 -1.41
CA TYR A 89 4.84 0.82 -0.39
C TYR A 89 6.15 0.09 -0.60
N LYS A 90 6.11 -1.20 -0.96
CA LYS A 90 7.32 -1.97 -1.27
C LYS A 90 8.09 -1.34 -2.43
N HIS A 91 7.41 -1.09 -3.55
CA HIS A 91 8.01 -0.45 -4.72
C HIS A 91 8.54 0.97 -4.38
N GLY A 92 7.75 1.78 -3.67
CA GLY A 92 8.18 3.12 -3.24
C GLY A 92 9.46 3.11 -2.40
N LEU A 93 9.63 2.11 -1.51
CA LEU A 93 10.86 1.95 -0.73
C LEU A 93 12.06 1.51 -1.58
N GLU A 94 11.83 0.74 -2.64
CA GLU A 94 12.86 0.38 -3.63
C GLU A 94 13.32 1.61 -4.42
N VAL A 95 12.41 2.54 -4.76
CA VAL A 95 12.73 3.80 -5.47
C VAL A 95 13.42 4.84 -4.56
N PHE A 96 12.87 5.10 -3.37
CA PHE A 96 13.27 6.25 -2.54
C PHE A 96 14.30 5.92 -1.44
N ASN A 97 14.77 4.66 -1.32
CA ASN A 97 15.69 4.12 -0.31
C ASN A 97 15.24 4.22 1.16
N THR A 98 14.50 5.27 1.53
CA THR A 98 13.98 5.48 2.87
C THR A 98 12.46 5.69 2.84
N LYS A 99 11.82 5.27 3.93
CA LYS A 99 10.39 5.49 4.15
C LYS A 99 10.03 6.97 4.19
N ASP A 100 10.85 7.78 4.86
CA ASP A 100 10.57 9.20 5.03
C ASP A 100 10.61 9.94 3.69
N ASP A 101 11.55 9.60 2.80
CA ASP A 101 11.64 10.19 1.47
C ASP A 101 10.46 9.77 0.59
N PHE A 102 10.08 8.48 0.63
CA PHE A 102 8.89 7.99 -0.08
C PHE A 102 7.62 8.67 0.40
N GLU A 103 7.35 8.71 1.71
CA GLU A 103 6.13 9.30 2.26
C GLU A 103 6.08 10.82 2.03
N LYS A 104 7.24 11.49 2.05
CA LYS A 104 7.34 12.90 1.66
C LYS A 104 6.92 13.09 0.21
N TRP A 105 7.43 12.29 -0.72
CA TRP A 105 7.00 12.36 -2.13
C TRP A 105 5.51 12.03 -2.27
N LEU A 106 5.04 10.97 -1.60
CA LEU A 106 3.67 10.48 -1.67
C LEU A 106 2.65 11.52 -1.21
N THR A 107 3.00 12.36 -0.24
CA THR A 107 2.11 13.36 0.35
C THR A 107 2.33 14.79 -0.16
N MET A 108 3.36 15.03 -0.97
CA MET A 108 3.68 16.35 -1.49
C MET A 108 2.87 16.65 -2.76
N PRO A 109 2.23 17.83 -2.88
CA PRO A 109 1.58 18.26 -4.11
C PRO A 109 2.55 18.25 -5.30
N ASN A 110 2.14 17.65 -6.41
CA ASN A 110 2.93 17.57 -7.63
C ASN A 110 2.26 18.35 -8.77
N VAL A 111 3.02 19.25 -9.41
CA VAL A 111 2.53 20.07 -10.52
C VAL A 111 2.10 19.21 -11.72
N LEU A 112 2.78 18.09 -11.95
CA LEU A 112 2.48 17.14 -13.02
C LEU A 112 1.25 16.27 -12.71
N LEU A 113 0.73 16.35 -11.49
CA LEU A 113 -0.49 15.69 -11.03
C LEU A 113 -1.61 16.72 -10.73
N ASP A 114 -1.70 17.80 -11.50
CA ASP A 114 -2.68 18.88 -11.31
C ASP A 114 -2.67 19.48 -9.89
N LYS A 115 -1.47 19.59 -9.29
CA LYS A 115 -1.23 20.04 -7.90
C LYS A 115 -1.85 19.14 -6.83
N LYS A 116 -2.24 17.91 -7.17
CA LYS A 116 -2.58 16.88 -6.21
C LYS A 116 -1.32 16.14 -5.77
N SER A 117 -1.36 15.57 -4.56
CA SER A 117 -0.34 14.64 -4.10
C SER A 117 -0.58 13.25 -4.70
N PRO A 118 0.45 12.41 -4.86
CA PRO A 118 0.26 11.01 -5.23
C PRO A 118 -0.76 10.28 -4.34
N ALA A 119 -0.76 10.56 -3.03
CA ALA A 119 -1.69 10.02 -2.04
C ALA A 119 -3.17 10.26 -2.37
N ASP A 120 -3.49 11.35 -3.07
CA ASP A 120 -4.88 11.72 -3.40
C ASP A 120 -5.52 10.79 -4.44
N PHE A 121 -4.72 9.91 -5.08
CA PHE A 121 -5.18 8.94 -6.08
C PHE A 121 -5.29 7.52 -5.51
N LEU A 122 -4.88 7.30 -4.26
CA LEU A 122 -4.80 5.95 -3.69
C LEU A 122 -6.15 5.37 -3.25
N ASP A 123 -7.24 6.14 -3.40
CA ASP A 123 -8.61 5.74 -3.12
C ASP A 123 -9.20 4.78 -4.16
N THR A 124 -8.50 4.51 -5.27
CA THR A 124 -8.96 3.57 -6.29
C THR A 124 -7.84 2.66 -6.75
N VAL A 125 -8.19 1.44 -7.18
CA VAL A 125 -7.25 0.48 -7.79
C VAL A 125 -6.57 1.08 -9.04
N SER A 126 -7.32 1.80 -9.86
CA SER A 126 -6.78 2.50 -11.03
C SER A 126 -5.81 3.61 -10.65
N GLY A 127 -6.10 4.36 -9.59
CA GLY A 127 -5.22 5.42 -9.10
C GLY A 127 -3.94 4.88 -8.46
N LEU A 128 -4.03 3.76 -7.72
CA LEU A 128 -2.87 3.00 -7.25
C LEU A 128 -1.94 2.62 -8.41
N LYS A 129 -2.48 2.01 -9.46
CA LYS A 129 -1.70 1.67 -10.65
C LYS A 129 -1.11 2.91 -11.33
N PHE A 130 -1.87 4.00 -11.38
CA PHE A 130 -1.37 5.25 -11.95
C PHE A 130 -0.15 5.77 -11.19
N ILE A 131 -0.19 5.77 -9.85
CA ILE A 131 0.95 6.20 -9.01
C ILE A 131 2.11 5.20 -9.08
N ASP A 132 1.85 3.90 -9.15
CA ASP A 132 2.88 2.88 -9.37
C ASP A 132 3.63 3.06 -10.70
N ASN A 133 2.93 3.46 -11.76
CA ASN A 133 3.57 3.83 -13.02
C ASN A 133 4.46 5.08 -12.87
N ARG A 134 4.11 6.03 -11.98
CA ARG A 134 4.97 7.18 -11.69
C ARG A 134 6.22 6.76 -10.93
N LEU A 135 6.10 5.86 -9.94
CA LEU A 135 7.25 5.27 -9.28
C LEU A 135 8.19 4.61 -10.30
N THR A 136 7.64 3.78 -11.18
CA THR A 136 8.40 3.13 -12.26
C THR A 136 9.13 4.17 -13.12
N ALA A 137 8.46 5.25 -13.52
CA ALA A 137 9.08 6.31 -14.32
C ALA A 137 10.26 6.99 -13.60
N ILE A 138 10.14 7.22 -12.29
CA ILE A 138 11.23 7.75 -11.45
C ILE A 138 12.44 6.79 -11.45
N GLU A 139 12.22 5.48 -11.38
CA GLU A 139 13.29 4.48 -11.46
C GLU A 139 14.11 4.60 -12.75
N TYR A 140 13.44 4.92 -13.86
CA TYR A 140 14.09 5.15 -15.16
C TYR A 140 14.63 6.58 -15.34
N GLY A 141 14.56 7.43 -14.32
CA GLY A 141 15.09 8.78 -14.32
C GLY A 141 14.18 9.82 -14.98
N GLU A 142 12.90 9.51 -15.17
CA GLU A 142 11.92 10.49 -15.63
C GLU A 142 11.50 11.45 -14.51
N ASN A 143 11.19 12.69 -14.89
CA ASN A 143 10.60 13.67 -13.99
C ASN A 143 9.07 13.58 -14.08
N VAL A 144 8.42 13.13 -13.01
CA VAL A 144 6.97 12.84 -12.96
C VAL A 144 6.26 13.39 -11.74
#